data_AF-A0A7S1JNH5-F1
#
_entry.id   AF-A0A7S1JNH5-F1
#
_cell.length_a   1.000
_cell.length_b   1.000
_cell.length_c   1.000
_cell.angle_alpha   90.00
_cell.angle_beta   90.00
_cell.angle_gamma   90.00
#
_symmetry.space_group_name_H-M   'P 1'
#
loop_
_entity.id
_entity.type
_entity.pdbx_description
1 polymer ?
#
loop_
_entity_poly.entity_id
_entity_poly.type
_entity_poly.pdbx_seq_one_letter_code
_entity_poly.pdbx_strand_id
1 'polypeptide(L)'
;DGAAIYLGEVVNEQGDRVEIQLKGAGLTPFSRMADGRKVLRSSVREFLCSEAMHALGIPTTRAGTLVTSDTVVYRDPVYDGTIVEEKASIVLRMASTFLRFGSFEIFKAPNE
;
A
#
# COMPACT_ATOMS: atom_id res chain seq x y z
N ASP A 1 -2.29 -9.77 -0.64
CA ASP A 1 -2.47 -8.30 -0.54
C ASP A 1 -3.92 -7.89 -0.74
N GLY A 2 -4.61 -7.35 0.27
CA GLY A 2 -6.07 -7.08 0.19
C GLY A 2 -6.49 -5.80 -0.53
N ALA A 3 -5.55 -4.89 -0.80
CA ALA A 3 -5.80 -3.66 -1.56
C ALA A 3 -4.53 -3.21 -2.31
N ALA A 4 -3.64 -4.15 -2.61
CA ALA A 4 -2.40 -3.85 -3.29
C ALA A 4 -2.13 -4.88 -4.39
N ILE A 5 -1.56 -4.41 -5.49
CA ILE A 5 -1.24 -5.20 -6.67
C ILE A 5 0.26 -5.09 -6.90
N TYR A 6 0.93 -6.24 -6.95
CA TYR A 6 2.32 -6.33 -7.36
C TYR A 6 2.41 -6.14 -8.87
N LEU A 7 3.17 -5.15 -9.31
CA LEU A 7 3.36 -4.91 -10.75
C LEU A 7 4.53 -5.71 -11.30
N GLY A 8 5.53 -5.99 -10.46
CA GLY A 8 6.78 -6.63 -10.87
C GLY A 8 7.98 -5.92 -10.26
N GLU A 9 9.12 -6.12 -10.89
CA GLU A 9 10.43 -5.66 -10.41
C GLU A 9 11.15 -4.93 -11.52
N VAL A 10 11.94 -3.94 -11.14
CA VAL A 10 12.88 -3.26 -12.02
C VAL A 10 14.29 -3.41 -11.46
N VAL A 11 15.27 -3.44 -12.36
CA VAL A 11 16.69 -3.34 -12.00
C VAL A 11 17.14 -1.94 -12.41
N ASN A 12 17.67 -1.17 -11.46
CA ASN A 12 18.15 0.18 -11.74
C ASN A 12 19.55 0.15 -12.41
N GLU A 13 20.06 1.32 -12.81
CA GLU A 13 21.38 1.44 -13.45
C GLU A 13 22.54 1.01 -12.54
N GLN A 14 22.32 0.98 -11.22
CA GLN A 14 23.30 0.53 -10.21
C GLN A 14 23.27 -0.99 -10.01
N GLY A 15 22.33 -1.70 -10.66
CA GLY A 15 22.13 -3.14 -10.53
C GLY A 15 21.23 -3.56 -9.35
N ASP A 16 20.67 -2.60 -8.60
CA ASP A 16 19.75 -2.90 -7.50
C ASP A 16 18.38 -3.29 -8.04
N ARG A 17 17.80 -4.32 -7.42
CA ARG A 17 16.45 -4.81 -7.71
C ARG A 17 15.45 -4.13 -6.80
N VAL A 18 14.41 -3.55 -7.40
CA VAL A 18 13.32 -2.86 -6.69
C VAL A 18 11.99 -3.47 -7.09
N GLU A 19 11.27 -3.95 -6.10
CA GLU A 19 9.89 -4.40 -6.21
C GLU A 19 8.93 -3.20 -6.30
N ILE A 20 7.95 -3.28 -7.19
CA ILE A 20 6.95 -2.23 -7.43
C ILE A 20 5.54 -2.73 -7.11
N GLN A 21 4.82 -1.96 -6.27
CA GLN A 21 3.46 -2.27 -5.85
C GLN A 21 2.55 -1.04 -5.95
N LEU A 22 1.34 -1.20 -6.50
CA LEU A 22 0.28 -0.19 -6.39
C LEU A 22 -0.62 -0.51 -5.21
N LYS A 23 -0.86 0.46 -4.32
CA LYS A 23 -1.78 0.32 -3.19
C LYS A 23 -2.99 1.23 -3.38
N GLY A 24 -4.19 0.66 -3.29
CA GLY A 24 -5.47 1.29 -3.66
C GLY A 24 -5.97 0.97 -5.07
N ALA A 25 -5.28 0.06 -5.77
CA ALA A 25 -5.55 -0.26 -7.18
C ALA A 25 -6.88 -0.96 -7.44
N GLY A 26 -7.54 -1.49 -6.40
CA GLY A 26 -8.84 -2.14 -6.50
C GLY A 26 -8.87 -3.47 -5.75
N LEU A 27 -9.95 -4.22 -6.00
CA LEU A 27 -10.19 -5.53 -5.40
C LEU A 27 -9.15 -6.56 -5.85
N THR A 28 -8.92 -7.51 -4.96
CA THR A 28 -8.08 -8.70 -5.15
C THR A 28 -8.82 -9.90 -4.54
N PRO A 29 -8.40 -11.14 -4.84
CA PRO A 29 -8.92 -12.31 -4.13
C PRO A 29 -8.72 -12.26 -2.60
N PHE A 30 -7.83 -11.39 -2.11
CA PHE A 30 -7.49 -11.24 -0.70
C PHE A 30 -8.19 -10.04 -0.03
N SER A 31 -9.12 -9.36 -0.72
CA SER A 31 -9.78 -8.15 -0.22
C SER A 31 -10.78 -8.39 0.92
N ARG A 32 -11.19 -9.65 1.14
CA ARG A 32 -12.23 -10.01 2.12
C ARG A 32 -13.49 -9.18 1.85
N MET A 33 -13.94 -8.41 2.85
CA MET A 33 -15.13 -7.55 2.77
C MET A 33 -14.81 -6.09 2.40
N ALA A 34 -13.54 -5.75 2.16
CA ALA A 34 -13.13 -4.39 1.83
C ALA A 34 -13.23 -4.11 0.31
N ASP A 35 -13.31 -2.83 -0.06
CA ASP A 35 -13.44 -2.37 -1.46
C ASP A 35 -12.12 -2.34 -2.26
N GLY A 36 -10.99 -2.66 -1.62
CA GLY A 36 -9.67 -2.64 -2.26
C GLY A 36 -9.14 -1.23 -2.60
N ARG A 37 -9.78 -0.17 -2.11
CA ARG A 37 -9.43 1.23 -2.39
C ARG A 37 -8.73 1.92 -1.22
N LYS A 38 -7.95 2.95 -1.54
CA LYS A 38 -7.36 3.88 -0.57
C LYS A 38 -7.93 5.29 -0.73
N VAL A 39 -7.99 6.02 0.37
CA VAL A 39 -8.41 7.44 0.40
C VAL A 39 -7.21 8.37 0.37
N LEU A 40 -7.41 9.56 -0.23
CA LEU A 40 -6.35 10.56 -0.43
C LEU A 40 -5.59 10.89 0.87
N ARG A 41 -6.32 11.17 1.97
CA ARG A 41 -5.75 11.45 3.29
C ARG A 41 -4.77 10.38 3.76
N SER A 42 -5.15 9.11 3.63
CA SER A 42 -4.32 7.97 4.04
C SER A 42 -3.14 7.73 3.10
N SER A 43 -3.27 8.08 1.83
CA SER A 43 -2.20 7.95 0.83
C SER A 43 -1.15 9.04 1.00
N VAL A 44 -1.58 10.29 1.25
CA VAL A 44 -0.67 11.43 1.52
C VAL A 44 0.17 11.16 2.75
N ARG A 45 -0.44 10.68 3.84
CA ARG A 45 0.29 10.30 5.07
C ARG A 45 1.32 9.21 4.82
N GLU A 46 0.97 8.17 4.05
CA GLU A 46 1.90 7.09 3.72
C GLU A 46 3.07 7.63 2.87
N PHE A 47 2.78 8.41 1.84
CA PHE A 47 3.80 9.02 0.98
C PHE A 47 4.78 9.88 1.79
N LEU A 48 4.26 10.85 2.56
CA LEU A 48 5.09 11.77 3.33
C LEU A 48 5.91 11.04 4.40
N CYS A 49 5.31 10.08 5.11
CA CYS A 49 6.03 9.33 6.15
C CYS A 49 7.13 8.46 5.54
N SER A 50 6.85 7.73 4.46
CA SER A 50 7.84 6.93 3.74
C SER A 50 9.06 7.75 3.35
N GLU A 51 8.84 8.90 2.70
CA GLU A 51 9.95 9.70 2.20
C GLU A 51 10.67 10.48 3.32
N ALA A 52 9.95 10.92 4.34
CA ALA A 52 10.56 11.55 5.53
C ALA A 52 11.45 10.56 6.29
N MET A 53 10.98 9.32 6.51
CA MET A 53 11.78 8.28 7.16
C MET A 53 13.05 7.96 6.37
N HIS A 54 12.95 7.89 5.04
CA HIS A 54 14.12 7.72 4.18
C HIS A 54 15.10 8.89 4.30
N ALA A 55 14.60 10.13 4.26
CA ALA A 55 15.41 11.33 4.41
C ALA A 55 16.12 11.40 5.78
N LEU A 56 15.54 10.80 6.82
CA LEU A 56 16.15 10.65 8.14
C LEU A 56 17.16 9.49 8.23
N GLY A 57 17.40 8.76 7.14
CA GLY A 57 18.29 7.60 7.12
C GLY A 57 17.72 6.35 7.77
N ILE A 58 16.41 6.31 8.02
CA ILE A 58 15.74 5.16 8.64
C ILE A 58 15.23 4.21 7.55
N PRO A 59 15.54 2.90 7.60
CA PRO A 59 15.04 1.93 6.63
C PRO A 59 13.52 1.92 6.56
N THR A 60 12.98 2.06 5.34
CA THR A 60 11.54 2.16 5.08
C THR A 60 11.22 1.80 3.64
N THR A 61 9.96 1.45 3.34
CA THR A 61 9.50 1.40 1.95
C THR A 61 9.38 2.80 1.38
N ARG A 62 9.71 2.97 0.11
CA ARG A 62 9.65 4.25 -0.62
C ARG A 62 8.29 4.44 -1.28
N ALA A 63 7.91 5.69 -1.49
CA ALA A 63 6.70 6.08 -2.21
C ALA A 63 7.08 6.89 -3.46
N GLY A 64 6.81 6.34 -4.65
CA GLY A 64 7.23 6.95 -5.92
C GLY A 64 6.25 7.99 -6.44
N THR A 65 4.96 7.68 -6.42
CA THR A 65 3.91 8.54 -6.98
C THR A 65 2.63 8.39 -6.17
N LEU A 66 1.84 9.46 -6.08
CA LEU A 66 0.48 9.46 -5.57
C LEU A 66 -0.46 10.04 -6.63
N VAL A 67 -1.52 9.32 -6.95
CA VAL A 67 -2.56 9.75 -7.89
C VAL A 67 -3.91 9.74 -7.19
N THR A 68 -4.73 10.77 -7.38
CA THR A 68 -6.12 10.82 -6.92
C THR A 68 -7.08 10.74 -8.10
N SER A 69 -8.35 10.49 -7.82
CA SER A 69 -9.41 10.44 -8.82
C SER A 69 -10.69 11.03 -8.23
N ASP A 70 -11.69 11.29 -9.08
CA ASP A 70 -13.04 11.67 -8.63
C ASP A 70 -13.90 10.47 -8.20
N THR A 71 -13.35 9.25 -8.20
CA THR A 71 -14.02 8.09 -7.60
C THR A 71 -14.22 8.33 -6.10
N VAL A 72 -15.47 8.24 -5.65
CA VAL A 72 -15.85 8.38 -4.24
C VAL A 72 -15.75 7.03 -3.53
N VAL A 73 -15.23 7.04 -2.31
CA VAL A 73 -15.19 5.90 -1.39
C VAL A 73 -15.67 6.33 -0.01
N TYR A 74 -16.40 5.44 0.66
CA TYR A 74 -17.00 5.70 1.96
C TYR A 74 -16.10 5.19 3.07
N ARG A 75 -15.77 6.06 4.03
CA ARG A 75 -14.94 5.70 5.19
C ARG A 75 -15.48 6.32 6.46
N ASP A 76 -15.23 5.62 7.56
CA ASP A 76 -15.25 6.19 8.89
C ASP A 76 -13.79 6.50 9.28
N PRO A 77 -13.36 7.77 9.17
CA PRO A 77 -11.95 8.14 9.27
C PRO A 77 -11.40 8.06 10.69
N VAL A 78 -12.27 8.08 11.70
CA VAL A 78 -11.94 8.12 13.13
C VAL A 78 -12.56 6.97 13.94
N TYR A 79 -13.29 6.07 13.28
CA TYR A 79 -13.92 4.89 13.87
C TYR A 79 -15.02 5.22 14.89
N ASP A 80 -15.78 6.28 14.67
CA ASP A 80 -16.88 6.73 15.55
C ASP A 80 -18.29 6.44 15.01
N GLY A 81 -18.39 5.78 13.86
CA GLY A 81 -19.63 5.47 13.14
C GLY A 81 -20.01 6.52 12.09
N THR A 82 -19.34 7.67 12.03
CA THR A 82 -19.64 8.73 11.07
C THR A 82 -18.99 8.43 9.72
N ILE A 83 -19.81 7.99 8.77
CA ILE A 83 -19.36 7.74 7.40
C ILE A 83 -19.28 9.06 6.64
N VAL A 84 -18.14 9.30 6.00
CA VAL A 84 -17.92 10.42 5.09
C VAL A 84 -17.47 9.93 3.72
N GLU A 85 -17.70 10.77 2.71
CA GLU A 85 -17.20 10.57 1.36
C GLU A 85 -15.76 11.07 1.25
N GLU A 86 -14.85 10.23 0.77
CA GLU A 86 -13.47 10.59 0.48
C GLU A 86 -13.14 10.28 -0.99
N LYS A 87 -12.19 11.02 -1.57
CA LYS A 87 -11.67 10.71 -2.90
C LYS A 87 -10.73 9.50 -2.84
N ALA A 88 -10.93 8.57 -3.77
CA ALA A 88 -10.02 7.45 -3.96
C ALA A 88 -8.66 7.93 -4.46
N SER A 89 -7.63 7.16 -4.13
CA SER A 89 -6.26 7.40 -4.52
C SER A 89 -5.47 6.10 -4.63
N ILE A 90 -4.37 6.17 -5.37
CA ILE A 90 -3.40 5.10 -5.53
C ILE A 90 -2.03 5.65 -5.15
N VAL A 91 -1.25 4.88 -4.41
CA VAL A 91 0.16 5.16 -4.15
C VAL A 91 1.03 4.06 -4.76
N LEU A 92 2.04 4.46 -5.52
CA LEU A 92 3.11 3.60 -6.01
C LEU A 92 4.13 3.42 -4.88
N ARG A 93 4.29 2.18 -4.42
CA ARG A 93 5.26 1.79 -3.39
C ARG A 93 6.42 1.06 -4.04
N MET A 94 7.61 1.29 -3.50
CA MET A 94 8.85 0.67 -3.94
C MET A 94 9.63 0.15 -2.73
N ALA A 95 10.22 -1.03 -2.85
CA ALA A 95 11.04 -1.63 -1.79
C ALA A 95 12.04 -2.61 -2.40
N SER A 96 13.10 -2.95 -1.66
CA SER A 96 13.94 -4.11 -2.02
C SER A 96 13.17 -5.42 -1.94
N THR A 97 12.20 -5.51 -1.01
CA THR A 97 11.21 -6.58 -0.99
C THR A 97 9.92 -6.20 -0.24
N PHE A 98 8.79 -6.80 -0.63
CA PHE A 98 7.53 -6.77 0.10
C PHE A 98 7.25 -8.03 0.93
N LEU A 99 8.24 -8.93 1.08
CA LEU A 99 8.16 -10.05 2.02
C LEU A 99 7.88 -9.57 3.45
N ARG A 100 7.05 -10.33 4.16
CA ARG A 100 6.66 -10.10 5.56
C ARG A 100 6.76 -11.43 6.29
N PHE A 101 6.79 -11.42 7.62
CA PHE A 101 6.74 -12.68 8.39
C PHE A 101 5.50 -13.52 7.99
N GLY A 102 4.35 -12.87 7.82
CA GLY A 102 3.13 -13.50 7.33
C GLY A 102 3.24 -14.19 5.96
N SER A 103 4.20 -13.81 5.12
CA SER A 103 4.47 -14.49 3.85
C SER A 103 4.98 -15.91 4.05
N PHE A 104 5.63 -16.19 5.18
CA PHE A 104 6.09 -17.52 5.57
C PHE A 104 5.04 -18.23 6.44
N GLU A 105 4.38 -17.49 7.33
CA GLU A 105 3.39 -18.06 8.25
C GLU A 105 2.14 -18.60 7.56
N ILE A 106 1.79 -18.09 6.38
CA ILE A 106 0.65 -18.61 5.60
C ILE A 106 0.81 -20.09 5.21
N PHE A 107 2.03 -20.62 5.22
CA PHE A 107 2.33 -22.03 4.95
C PHE A 107 2.40 -22.90 6.20
N LYS A 108 2.21 -22.34 7.41
CA LYS A 108 2.18 -23.13 8.65
C LYS A 108 0.93 -24.01 8.68
N ALA A 109 1.07 -25.17 9.32
CA ALA A 109 -0.06 -26.03 9.60
C ALA A 109 -1.04 -25.30 10.55
N PRO A 110 -2.37 -25.51 10.43
CA PRO A 110 -3.36 -24.81 11.25
C PRO A 110 -3.24 -25.04 12.77
N ASN A 111 -2.48 -26.05 13.20
CA ASN A 111 -2.47 -26.57 14.58
C ASN A 111 -1.05 -26.75 15.16
N GLU A 112 -0.06 -25.99 14.68
CA GLU A 112 1.27 -25.86 15.30
C GLU A 112 1.58 -24.39 15.65
#